data_AF-A0A818R478-F1
#
_entry.id   AF-A0A818R478-F1
#
_cell.length_a   1.000
_cell.length_b   1.000
_cell.length_c   1.000
_cell.angle_alpha   90.00
_cell.angle_beta   90.00
_cell.angle_gamma   90.00
#
_symmetry.space_group_name_H-M   'P 1'
#
loop_
_entity.id
_entity.type
_entity.pdbx_description
1 polymer ?
#
loop_
_entity_poly.entity_id
_entity_poly.type
_entity_poly.pdbx_seq_one_letter_code
_entity_poly.pdbx_strand_id
1 'polypeptide(L)'
;MQRSLVELYSLDLTVTYQHGFVFLRHFPIHLRTPIQNKKTCLQIVNFIHALGLWTNVIGILYNDNKEKLIQKVVHLLTELIVGTIRFISTAYYYPLRFHCVRLLIKLTPMFVPLLPFLLEMFDITDFNKRHRTASLKAQYINLDTSLKLTKLQMDDRAFKDGLMDQFYELVMLYLVHYTHHVTFFELVYLLIIKLQENVNLIEERGQKTGLNVEDNKQIDNWLEQSRQQSTSSPLVVHFERYKSLREREAFLRQISTLDRTSLPDLIRPER
;
A
#
# COMPACT_ATOMS: atom_id res chain seq x y z
N MET A 1 -10.01 17.25 -16.56
CA MET A 1 -9.33 16.73 -17.77
C MET A 1 -9.27 15.21 -17.81
N GLN A 2 -8.71 14.50 -16.82
CA GLN A 2 -8.62 13.03 -16.87
C GLN A 2 -9.98 12.33 -17.01
N ARG A 3 -11.01 12.77 -16.27
CA ARG A 3 -12.37 12.22 -16.35
C ARG A 3 -13.00 12.38 -17.74
N SER A 4 -12.90 13.56 -18.32
CA SER A 4 -13.41 13.85 -19.68
C SER A 4 -12.74 12.99 -20.75
N LEU A 5 -11.45 12.69 -20.59
CA LEU A 5 -10.72 11.83 -21.53
C LEU A 5 -11.09 10.35 -21.35
N VAL A 6 -11.37 9.93 -20.11
CA VAL A 6 -11.94 8.61 -19.83
C VAL A 6 -13.34 8.46 -20.43
N GLU A 7 -14.20 9.47 -20.28
CA GLU A 7 -15.53 9.52 -20.90
C GLU A 7 -15.44 9.50 -22.43
N LEU A 8 -14.50 10.22 -23.04
CA LEU A 8 -14.29 10.19 -24.49
C LEU A 8 -13.97 8.77 -24.99
N TYR A 9 -13.09 8.05 -24.30
CA TYR A 9 -12.75 6.67 -24.64
C TYR A 9 -13.88 5.67 -24.36
N SER A 10 -14.91 6.05 -23.61
CA SER A 10 -16.12 5.22 -23.45
C SER A 10 -17.04 5.23 -24.69
N LEU A 11 -16.88 6.20 -25.60
CA LEU A 11 -17.74 6.38 -26.76
C LEU A 11 -17.49 5.34 -27.88
N ASP A 12 -16.23 5.00 -28.15
CA ASP A 12 -15.85 4.04 -29.19
C ASP A 12 -14.73 3.12 -28.71
N LEU A 13 -15.03 1.82 -28.58
CA LEU A 13 -14.05 0.85 -28.09
C LEU A 13 -13.07 0.40 -29.16
N THR A 14 -13.45 0.47 -30.43
CA THR A 14 -12.55 0.03 -31.51
C THR A 14 -11.35 0.96 -31.55
N VAL A 15 -11.64 2.27 -31.53
CA VAL A 15 -10.62 3.31 -31.42
C VAL A 15 -9.88 3.21 -30.09
N THR A 16 -10.59 3.07 -28.97
CA THR A 16 -9.95 2.97 -27.65
C THR A 16 -9.02 1.76 -27.54
N TYR A 17 -9.41 0.61 -28.08
CA TYR A 17 -8.59 -0.59 -28.13
C TYR A 17 -7.35 -0.37 -28.99
N GLN A 18 -7.49 0.18 -30.21
CA GLN A 18 -6.37 0.45 -31.10
C GLN A 18 -5.36 1.42 -30.47
N HIS A 19 -5.86 2.52 -29.93
CA HIS A 19 -5.03 3.52 -29.25
C HIS A 19 -4.38 2.93 -28.00
N GLY A 20 -5.16 2.32 -27.11
CA GLY A 20 -4.68 1.77 -25.84
C GLY A 20 -3.69 0.66 -26.01
N PHE A 21 -3.97 -0.29 -26.90
CA PHE A 21 -3.11 -1.44 -27.10
C PHE A 21 -1.77 -1.05 -27.76
N VAL A 22 -1.80 -0.19 -28.78
CA VAL A 22 -0.56 0.31 -29.41
C VAL A 22 0.23 1.12 -28.40
N PHE A 23 -0.42 2.04 -27.69
CA PHE A 23 0.25 2.88 -26.69
C PHE A 23 0.87 2.06 -25.56
N LEU A 24 0.14 1.08 -25.01
CA LEU A 24 0.62 0.24 -23.92
C LEU A 24 1.81 -0.65 -24.32
N ARG A 25 1.90 -1.10 -25.58
CA ARG A 25 3.02 -1.92 -26.05
C ARG A 25 4.38 -1.20 -26.07
N HIS A 26 4.40 0.13 -26.15
CA HIS A 26 5.64 0.89 -26.20
C HIS A 26 6.21 1.18 -24.81
N PHE A 27 5.40 1.03 -23.76
CA PHE A 27 5.76 1.36 -22.39
C PHE A 27 6.96 0.61 -21.78
N PRO A 28 7.21 -0.69 -22.07
CA PRO A 28 8.38 -1.40 -21.58
C PRO A 28 9.71 -0.73 -21.91
N ILE A 29 9.79 0.04 -22.99
CA ILE A 29 11.00 0.77 -23.41
C ILE A 29 11.39 1.81 -22.34
N HIS A 30 10.40 2.49 -21.76
CA HIS A 30 10.62 3.47 -20.70
C HIS A 30 11.10 2.83 -19.41
N LEU A 31 10.63 1.62 -19.07
CA LEU A 31 11.09 0.88 -17.90
C LEU A 31 12.56 0.48 -18.00
N ARG A 32 13.03 0.09 -19.19
CA ARG A 32 14.43 -0.33 -19.39
C ARG A 32 15.44 0.83 -19.36
N THR A 33 14.97 2.07 -19.34
CA THR A 33 15.84 3.24 -19.36
C THR A 33 16.30 3.57 -17.93
N PRO A 34 17.61 3.58 -17.62
CA PRO A 34 18.09 3.83 -16.26
C PRO A 34 17.78 5.26 -15.81
N ILE A 35 17.38 5.41 -14.54
CA ILE A 35 17.03 6.70 -13.94
C ILE A 35 18.30 7.48 -13.61
N GLN A 36 18.78 8.25 -14.59
CA GLN A 36 20.00 9.04 -14.44
C GLN A 36 19.71 10.54 -14.33
N ASN A 37 18.65 11.03 -14.99
CA ASN A 37 18.39 12.46 -15.15
C ASN A 37 16.95 12.85 -14.77
N LYS A 38 16.71 14.16 -14.58
CA LYS A 38 15.35 14.70 -14.34
C LYS A 38 14.36 14.31 -15.46
N LYS A 39 14.84 14.26 -16.71
CA LYS A 39 14.03 13.87 -17.88
C LYS A 39 13.54 12.42 -17.80
N THR A 40 14.41 11.47 -17.46
CA THR A 40 14.05 10.05 -17.30
C THR A 40 13.13 9.83 -16.11
N CYS A 41 13.29 10.61 -15.03
CA CYS A 41 12.36 10.59 -13.90
C CYS A 41 10.95 11.05 -14.30
N LEU A 42 10.84 12.16 -15.04
CA LEU A 42 9.57 12.66 -15.55
C LEU A 42 8.87 11.66 -16.48
N GLN A 43 9.64 10.93 -17.31
CA GLN A 43 9.09 9.87 -18.17
C GLN A 43 8.44 8.75 -17.35
N ILE A 44 9.04 8.35 -16.22
CA ILE A 44 8.46 7.34 -15.32
C ILE A 44 7.23 7.87 -14.60
N VAL A 45 7.25 9.13 -14.16
CA VAL A 45 6.06 9.79 -13.56
C VAL A 45 4.89 9.75 -14.55
N ASN A 46 5.15 10.17 -15.79
CA ASN A 46 4.15 10.17 -16.85
C ASN A 46 3.67 8.76 -17.21
N PHE A 47 4.58 7.77 -17.18
CA PHE A 47 4.26 6.35 -17.37
C PHE A 47 3.25 5.88 -16.31
N ILE A 48 3.47 6.19 -15.04
CA ILE A 48 2.58 5.77 -13.94
C ILE A 48 1.21 6.46 -14.05
N HIS A 49 1.19 7.76 -14.35
CA HIS A 49 -0.06 8.47 -14.58
C HIS A 49 -0.82 7.92 -15.79
N ALA A 50 -0.11 7.54 -16.85
CA ALA A 50 -0.71 6.91 -18.00
C ALA A 50 -1.28 5.52 -17.67
N LEU A 51 -0.57 4.69 -16.90
CA LEU A 51 -1.11 3.43 -16.41
C LEU A 51 -2.39 3.66 -15.59
N GLY A 52 -2.39 4.62 -14.66
CA GLY A 52 -3.57 4.96 -13.87
C GLY A 52 -4.75 5.47 -14.70
N LEU A 53 -4.49 6.22 -15.77
CA LEU A 53 -5.51 6.59 -16.74
C LEU A 53 -6.09 5.36 -17.44
N TRP A 54 -5.26 4.45 -17.95
CA TRP A 54 -5.71 3.25 -18.64
C TRP A 54 -6.45 2.28 -17.72
N THR A 55 -6.04 2.15 -16.46
CA THR A 55 -6.79 1.42 -15.43
C THR A 55 -8.20 1.99 -15.26
N ASN A 56 -8.36 3.32 -15.26
CA ASN A 56 -9.68 3.95 -15.16
C ASN A 56 -10.54 3.75 -16.40
N VAL A 57 -9.96 3.89 -17.60
CA VAL A 57 -10.65 3.63 -18.87
C VAL A 57 -11.16 2.19 -18.90
N ILE A 58 -10.29 1.23 -18.64
CA ILE A 58 -10.63 -0.20 -18.66
C ILE A 58 -11.67 -0.54 -17.59
N GLY A 59 -11.57 0.04 -16.39
CA GLY A 59 -12.53 -0.20 -15.32
C GLY A 59 -13.97 0.18 -15.71
N ILE A 60 -14.16 1.20 -16.55
CA ILE A 60 -15.49 1.55 -17.08
C ILE A 60 -15.88 0.61 -18.21
N LEU A 61 -14.98 0.39 -19.17
CA LEU A 61 -15.28 -0.40 -20.36
C LEU A 61 -15.54 -1.88 -20.06
N TYR A 62 -14.94 -2.42 -18.99
CA TYR A 62 -15.15 -3.81 -18.56
C TYR A 62 -16.58 -4.05 -18.05
N ASN A 63 -17.20 -3.07 -17.39
CA ASN A 63 -18.57 -3.18 -16.88
C ASN A 63 -19.63 -3.22 -18.00
N ASP A 64 -19.28 -2.81 -19.22
CA ASP A 64 -20.20 -2.74 -20.38
C ASP A 64 -20.27 -4.04 -21.21
N ASN A 65 -19.77 -5.19 -20.71
CA ASN A 65 -19.85 -6.51 -21.35
C ASN A 65 -19.16 -6.65 -22.73
N LYS A 66 -18.11 -5.85 -23.03
CA LYS A 66 -17.39 -5.91 -24.32
C LYS A 66 -16.09 -6.72 -24.20
N GLU A 67 -16.26 -7.99 -23.89
CA GLU A 67 -15.27 -8.80 -23.17
C GLU A 67 -13.96 -9.08 -23.93
N LYS A 68 -13.98 -9.52 -25.20
CA LYS A 68 -12.80 -10.18 -25.79
C LYS A 68 -11.65 -9.24 -26.15
N LEU A 69 -11.93 -8.04 -26.64
CA LEU A 69 -10.88 -7.07 -27.00
C LEU A 69 -10.31 -6.40 -25.75
N ILE A 70 -11.17 -6.03 -24.80
CA ILE A 70 -10.76 -5.39 -23.55
C ILE A 70 -9.92 -6.33 -22.70
N GLN A 71 -10.25 -7.63 -22.64
CA GLN A 71 -9.46 -8.63 -21.93
C GLN A 71 -7.97 -8.64 -22.34
N LYS A 72 -7.66 -8.46 -23.64
CA LYS A 72 -6.27 -8.38 -24.10
C LYS A 72 -5.54 -7.15 -23.57
N VAL A 73 -6.25 -6.02 -23.45
CA VAL A 73 -5.71 -4.77 -22.90
C VAL A 73 -5.56 -4.88 -21.38
N VAL A 74 -6.52 -5.48 -20.68
CA VAL A 74 -6.45 -5.78 -19.24
C VAL A 74 -5.20 -6.62 -18.96
N HIS A 75 -5.02 -7.72 -19.69
CA HIS A 75 -3.88 -8.60 -19.49
C HIS A 75 -2.55 -7.90 -19.73
N LEU A 76 -2.43 -7.17 -20.86
CA LEU A 76 -1.23 -6.39 -21.16
C LEU A 76 -0.96 -5.36 -20.05
N LEU A 77 -1.99 -4.67 -19.55
CA LEU A 77 -1.84 -3.69 -18.49
C LEU A 77 -1.38 -4.33 -17.17
N THR A 78 -1.97 -5.46 -16.79
CA THR A 78 -1.55 -6.25 -15.64
C THR A 78 -0.08 -6.67 -15.75
N GLU A 79 0.33 -7.22 -16.89
CA GLU A 79 1.71 -7.63 -17.14
C GLU A 79 2.69 -6.46 -17.05
N LEU A 80 2.32 -5.29 -17.57
CA LEU A 80 3.14 -4.08 -17.47
C LEU A 80 3.30 -3.61 -16.03
N ILE A 81 2.21 -3.58 -15.26
CA ILE A 81 2.27 -3.11 -13.86
C ILE A 81 3.06 -4.12 -13.01
N VAL A 82 2.80 -5.42 -13.16
CA VAL A 82 3.57 -6.48 -12.48
C VAL A 82 5.04 -6.45 -12.89
N GLY A 83 5.33 -6.27 -14.18
CA GLY A 83 6.67 -6.10 -14.70
C GLY A 83 7.38 -4.89 -14.09
N THR A 84 6.66 -3.79 -13.88
CA THR A 84 7.18 -2.58 -13.22
C THR A 84 7.57 -2.86 -11.76
N ILE A 85 6.73 -3.56 -11.01
CA ILE A 85 7.01 -3.95 -9.62
C ILE A 85 8.25 -4.83 -9.54
N ARG A 86 8.35 -5.85 -10.42
CA ARG A 86 9.48 -6.80 -10.44
C ARG A 86 10.79 -6.16 -10.91
N PHE A 87 10.71 -5.22 -11.85
CA PHE A 87 11.89 -4.53 -12.37
C PHE A 87 12.51 -3.59 -11.32
N ILE A 88 11.69 -2.97 -10.46
CA ILE A 88 12.12 -1.98 -9.48
C ILE A 88 11.92 -2.53 -8.06
N SER A 89 12.72 -3.54 -7.69
CA SER A 89 12.60 -4.23 -6.39
C SER A 89 13.26 -3.47 -5.22
N THR A 90 14.06 -2.43 -5.47
CA THR A 90 14.81 -1.75 -4.39
C THR A 90 13.91 -0.93 -3.44
N ALA A 91 14.28 -0.88 -2.16
CA ALA A 91 13.54 -0.17 -1.11
C ALA A 91 13.32 1.34 -1.35
N TYR A 92 14.15 2.00 -2.16
CA TYR A 92 13.94 3.40 -2.53
C TYR A 92 12.64 3.66 -3.30
N TYR A 93 12.07 2.63 -3.93
CA TYR A 93 10.88 2.75 -4.76
C TYR A 93 9.66 2.03 -4.16
N TYR A 94 9.62 1.83 -2.84
CA TYR A 94 8.40 1.39 -2.16
C TYR A 94 7.16 2.24 -2.50
N PRO A 95 7.23 3.59 -2.53
CA PRO A 95 6.07 4.40 -2.90
C PRO A 95 5.52 4.03 -4.29
N LEU A 96 6.41 3.85 -5.26
CA LEU A 96 6.06 3.41 -6.61
C LEU A 96 5.43 2.02 -6.61
N ARG A 97 6.04 1.05 -5.90
CA ARG A 97 5.50 -0.31 -5.80
C ARG A 97 4.09 -0.29 -5.21
N PHE A 98 3.85 0.49 -4.16
CA PHE A 98 2.53 0.66 -3.55
C PHE A 98 1.52 1.28 -4.51
N HIS A 99 1.91 2.31 -5.26
CA HIS A 99 1.04 2.88 -6.29
C HIS A 99 0.65 1.83 -7.35
N CYS A 100 1.61 1.04 -7.83
CA CYS A 100 1.36 -0.06 -8.77
C CYS A 100 0.40 -1.12 -8.20
N VAL A 101 0.57 -1.50 -6.92
CA VAL A 101 -0.34 -2.43 -6.24
C VAL A 101 -1.76 -1.85 -6.18
N ARG A 102 -1.94 -0.56 -5.86
CA ARG A 102 -3.26 0.10 -5.87
C ARG A 102 -3.90 0.05 -7.26
N LEU A 103 -3.12 0.29 -8.31
CA LEU A 103 -3.60 0.19 -9.69
C LEU A 103 -4.06 -1.24 -10.03
N LEU A 104 -3.33 -2.26 -9.59
CA LEU A 104 -3.70 -3.67 -9.79
C LEU A 104 -4.98 -4.04 -9.01
N ILE A 105 -5.12 -3.59 -7.75
CA ILE A 105 -6.36 -3.84 -6.98
C ILE A 105 -7.56 -3.19 -7.66
N LYS A 106 -7.37 -1.99 -8.24
CA LYS A 106 -8.43 -1.29 -8.96
C LYS A 106 -8.82 -1.97 -10.27
N LEU A 107 -7.90 -2.73 -10.88
CA LEU A 107 -8.11 -3.39 -12.16
C LEU A 107 -8.92 -4.70 -11.96
N THR A 108 -10.24 -4.60 -11.87
CA THR A 108 -11.16 -5.76 -11.96
C THR A 108 -11.15 -6.35 -13.39
N PRO A 109 -11.31 -7.67 -13.62
CA PRO A 109 -11.70 -8.77 -12.73
C PRO A 109 -10.58 -9.81 -12.48
N MET A 110 -9.36 -9.54 -12.94
CA MET A 110 -8.34 -10.59 -13.01
C MET A 110 -7.74 -10.82 -11.63
N PHE A 111 -7.81 -12.05 -11.13
CA PHE A 111 -7.06 -12.42 -9.94
C PHE A 111 -5.56 -12.25 -10.21
N VAL A 112 -4.92 -11.38 -9.42
CA VAL A 112 -3.47 -11.19 -9.42
C VAL A 112 -2.97 -11.45 -8.00
N PRO A 113 -2.05 -12.40 -7.76
CA PRO A 113 -1.53 -12.66 -6.42
C PRO A 113 -0.62 -11.50 -5.99
N LEU A 114 -1.18 -10.51 -5.28
CA LEU A 114 -0.46 -9.30 -4.87
C LEU A 114 0.31 -9.46 -3.56
N LEU A 115 -0.12 -10.36 -2.68
CA LEU A 115 0.50 -10.57 -1.36
C LEU A 115 2.00 -10.85 -1.43
N PRO A 116 2.52 -11.71 -2.34
CA PRO A 116 3.97 -11.93 -2.45
C PRO A 116 4.76 -10.64 -2.67
N PHE A 117 4.25 -9.70 -3.47
CA PHE A 117 4.93 -8.42 -3.72
C PHE A 117 4.92 -7.49 -2.51
N LEU A 118 3.90 -7.61 -1.65
CA LEU A 118 3.81 -6.86 -0.40
C LEU A 118 4.70 -7.48 0.67
N LEU A 119 4.74 -8.81 0.76
CA LEU A 119 5.52 -9.54 1.76
C LEU A 119 7.03 -9.46 1.51
N GLU A 120 7.47 -9.36 0.26
CA GLU A 120 8.89 -9.19 -0.12
C GLU A 120 9.56 -7.99 0.60
N MET A 121 8.78 -6.98 1.01
CA MET A 121 9.32 -5.83 1.75
C MET A 121 9.95 -6.23 3.09
N PHE A 122 9.46 -7.30 3.72
CA PHE A 122 10.00 -7.83 4.98
C PHE A 122 11.35 -8.53 4.78
N ASP A 123 11.61 -9.05 3.58
CA ASP A 123 12.89 -9.65 3.24
C ASP A 123 13.93 -8.57 2.87
N ILE A 124 13.49 -7.49 2.20
CA ILE A 124 14.37 -6.42 1.71
C ILE A 124 14.74 -5.43 2.82
N THR A 125 13.82 -5.12 3.74
CA THR A 125 14.01 -4.08 4.76
C THR A 125 14.16 -4.68 6.14
N ASP A 126 15.32 -4.42 6.76
CA ASP A 126 15.51 -4.77 8.16
C ASP A 126 14.78 -3.78 9.08
N PHE A 127 13.59 -4.18 9.49
CA PHE A 127 12.79 -3.37 10.40
C PHE A 127 13.31 -3.35 11.85
N ASN A 128 14.20 -4.26 12.25
CA ASN A 128 14.79 -4.27 13.59
C ASN A 128 15.98 -3.29 13.71
N LYS A 129 16.47 -2.77 12.60
CA LYS A 129 17.58 -1.81 12.61
C LYS A 129 17.20 -0.47 13.27
N ARG A 130 18.04 0.04 14.19
CA ARG A 130 17.84 1.39 14.78
C ARG A 130 17.89 2.48 13.72
N HIS A 131 16.98 3.44 13.87
CA HIS A 131 17.00 4.69 13.14
C HIS A 131 17.86 5.74 13.82
N ARG A 132 18.35 6.69 13.02
CA ARG A 132 18.95 7.90 13.55
C ARG A 132 17.81 8.77 14.12
N THR A 133 18.00 9.32 15.32
CA THR A 133 17.06 10.26 15.94
C THR A 133 16.76 11.39 14.97
N ALA A 134 15.46 11.64 14.75
CA ALA A 134 14.95 12.58 13.75
C ALA A 134 15.67 13.94 13.84
N SER A 135 16.40 14.30 12.79
CA SER A 135 16.78 15.70 12.58
C SER A 135 15.54 16.45 12.10
N LEU A 136 15.33 17.69 12.55
CA LEU A 136 14.28 18.61 12.06
C LEU A 136 14.25 18.76 10.52
N LYS A 137 15.29 18.27 9.83
CA LYS A 137 15.45 18.26 8.37
C LYS A 137 14.98 16.96 7.70
N ALA A 138 14.45 16.00 8.44
CA ALA A 138 13.86 14.80 7.87
C ALA A 138 12.55 15.18 7.17
N GLN A 139 12.65 15.31 5.85
CA GLN A 139 11.61 15.82 4.97
C GLN A 139 10.36 14.95 5.10
N TYR A 140 9.21 15.56 5.39
CA TYR A 140 7.89 14.92 5.47
C TYR A 140 7.74 13.82 4.41
N ILE A 141 7.54 12.59 4.87
CA ILE A 141 7.44 11.40 4.02
C ILE A 141 5.97 11.20 3.67
N ASN A 142 5.58 11.59 2.47
CA ASN A 142 4.28 11.23 1.90
C ASN A 142 4.48 10.12 0.86
N LEU A 143 4.12 8.90 1.24
CA LEU A 143 4.23 7.71 0.38
C LEU A 143 3.16 7.67 -0.72
N ASP A 144 2.08 8.44 -0.60
CA ASP A 144 1.00 8.49 -1.60
C ASP A 144 1.37 9.38 -2.80
N THR A 145 2.14 10.44 -2.56
CA THR A 145 2.52 11.42 -3.61
C THR A 145 3.97 11.28 -4.10
N SER A 146 4.81 10.53 -3.39
CA SER A 146 6.20 10.30 -3.79
C SER A 146 6.31 9.05 -4.66
N LEU A 147 7.31 9.04 -5.55
CA LEU A 147 7.63 7.87 -6.38
C LEU A 147 8.98 7.24 -6.00
N LYS A 148 9.82 8.01 -5.33
CA LYS A 148 11.17 7.62 -4.92
C LYS A 148 11.52 8.29 -3.60
N LEU A 149 12.10 7.52 -2.70
CA LEU A 149 12.63 7.99 -1.44
C LEU A 149 14.11 8.33 -1.55
N THR A 150 14.56 9.23 -0.69
CA THR A 150 15.98 9.53 -0.49
C THR A 150 16.54 8.68 0.65
N LYS A 151 17.87 8.50 0.68
CA LYS A 151 18.54 7.78 1.78
C LYS A 151 18.25 8.42 3.15
N LEU A 152 18.21 9.75 3.21
CA LEU A 152 17.88 10.50 4.43
C LEU A 152 16.47 10.18 4.93
N GLN A 153 15.49 10.05 4.03
CA GLN A 153 14.13 9.66 4.39
C GLN A 153 14.07 8.22 4.88
N MET A 154 14.81 7.29 4.27
CA MET A 154 14.83 5.89 4.70
C MET A 154 15.49 5.66 6.07
N ASP A 155 16.42 6.53 6.46
CA ASP A 155 17.07 6.46 7.76
C ASP A 155 16.21 7.04 8.90
N ASP A 156 15.11 7.74 8.58
CA ASP A 156 14.16 8.30 9.55
C ASP A 156 13.29 7.20 10.19
N ARG A 157 12.95 7.37 11.46
CA ARG A 157 11.98 6.53 12.18
C ARG A 157 10.60 6.56 11.49
N ALA A 158 10.20 7.72 10.97
CA ALA A 158 8.91 7.87 10.31
C ALA A 158 8.76 6.99 9.04
N PHE A 159 9.87 6.56 8.44
CA PHE A 159 9.85 5.72 7.24
C PHE A 159 9.27 4.34 7.51
N LYS A 160 9.74 3.63 8.54
CA LYS A 160 9.23 2.28 8.86
C LYS A 160 7.77 2.31 9.27
N ASP A 161 7.40 3.29 10.08
CA ASP A 161 6.01 3.49 10.51
C ASP A 161 5.10 3.71 9.29
N GLY A 162 5.44 4.67 8.42
CA GLY A 162 4.64 4.95 7.23
C GLY A 162 4.61 3.78 6.24
N LEU A 163 5.70 3.03 6.12
CA LEU A 163 5.75 1.85 5.26
C LEU A 163 4.85 0.72 5.78
N MET A 164 4.81 0.50 7.09
CA MET A 164 3.86 -0.43 7.70
C MET A 164 2.42 0.03 7.49
N ASP A 165 2.10 1.30 7.76
CA ASP A 165 0.76 1.86 7.57
C ASP A 165 0.25 1.58 6.13
N GLN A 166 1.08 1.85 5.12
CA GLN A 166 0.77 1.59 3.71
C GLN A 166 0.60 0.09 3.41
N PHE A 167 1.45 -0.77 3.97
CA PHE A 167 1.30 -2.21 3.82
C PHE A 167 -0.05 -2.70 4.33
N TYR A 168 -0.46 -2.29 5.53
CA TYR A 168 -1.75 -2.70 6.09
C TYR A 168 -2.91 -2.17 5.27
N GLU A 169 -2.86 -0.93 4.83
CA GLU A 169 -3.90 -0.37 3.98
C GLU A 169 -4.06 -1.19 2.69
N LEU A 170 -2.96 -1.53 2.02
CA LEU A 170 -2.99 -2.32 0.78
C LEU A 170 -3.45 -3.75 1.00
N VAL A 171 -2.99 -4.41 2.08
CA VAL A 171 -3.45 -5.75 2.44
C VAL A 171 -4.95 -5.72 2.70
N MET A 172 -5.44 -4.77 3.49
CA MET A 172 -6.87 -4.65 3.79
C MET A 172 -7.68 -4.37 2.52
N LEU A 173 -7.23 -3.43 1.69
CA LEU A 173 -7.90 -3.09 0.43
C LEU A 173 -7.96 -4.30 -0.51
N TYR A 174 -6.89 -5.07 -0.60
CA TYR A 174 -6.84 -6.29 -1.39
C TYR A 174 -7.73 -7.39 -0.81
N LEU A 175 -7.70 -7.63 0.50
CA LEU A 175 -8.54 -8.66 1.13
C LEU A 175 -10.02 -8.35 0.96
N VAL A 176 -10.44 -7.11 1.22
CA VAL A 176 -11.83 -6.67 1.02
C VAL A 176 -12.29 -6.93 -0.41
N HIS A 177 -11.43 -6.63 -1.39
CA HIS A 177 -11.71 -6.86 -2.80
C HIS A 177 -11.97 -8.33 -3.14
N TYR A 178 -11.24 -9.26 -2.51
CA TYR A 178 -11.36 -10.69 -2.77
C TYR A 178 -12.21 -11.46 -1.76
N THR A 179 -12.87 -10.80 -0.80
CA THR A 179 -13.73 -11.47 0.21
C THR A 179 -14.79 -12.38 -0.37
N HIS A 180 -15.34 -12.02 -1.53
CA HIS A 180 -16.38 -12.78 -2.23
C HIS A 180 -15.82 -13.86 -3.17
N HIS A 181 -14.50 -13.94 -3.34
CA HIS A 181 -13.87 -14.85 -4.30
C HIS A 181 -13.47 -16.19 -3.63
N VAL A 182 -13.54 -17.29 -4.39
CA VAL A 182 -13.24 -18.64 -3.87
C VAL A 182 -11.80 -18.76 -3.37
N THR A 183 -10.86 -18.00 -3.94
CA THR A 183 -9.44 -17.98 -3.53
C THR A 183 -9.15 -17.19 -2.25
N PHE A 184 -10.16 -16.57 -1.63
CA PHE A 184 -9.97 -15.76 -0.42
C PHE A 184 -9.21 -16.50 0.69
N PHE A 185 -9.60 -17.76 0.96
CA PHE A 185 -8.98 -18.55 2.02
C PHE A 185 -7.49 -18.82 1.75
N GLU A 186 -7.12 -19.06 0.49
CA GLU A 186 -5.72 -19.25 0.09
C GLU A 186 -4.91 -17.96 0.27
N LEU A 187 -5.50 -16.80 -0.04
CA LEU A 187 -4.87 -15.51 0.20
C LEU A 187 -4.64 -15.25 1.69
N VAL A 188 -5.66 -15.46 2.52
CA VAL A 188 -5.56 -15.24 3.97
C VAL A 188 -4.57 -16.21 4.58
N TYR A 189 -4.51 -17.46 4.10
CA TYR A 189 -3.56 -18.46 4.57
C TYR A 189 -2.10 -18.00 4.41
N LEU A 190 -1.74 -17.36 3.29
CA LEU A 190 -0.40 -16.82 3.09
C LEU A 190 -0.03 -15.74 4.13
N LEU A 191 -1.00 -14.91 4.56
CA LEU A 191 -0.78 -13.95 5.65
C LEU A 191 -0.65 -14.65 6.99
N ILE A 192 -1.50 -15.63 7.28
CA ILE A 192 -1.48 -16.38 8.54
C ILE A 192 -0.11 -17.03 8.76
N ILE A 193 0.44 -17.72 7.74
CA ILE A 193 1.77 -18.32 7.84
C ILE A 193 2.82 -17.27 8.21
N LYS A 194 2.84 -16.15 7.49
CA LYS A 194 3.82 -15.08 7.75
C LYS A 194 3.66 -14.44 9.13
N LEU A 195 2.43 -14.33 9.63
CA LEU A 195 2.18 -13.87 10.99
C LEU A 195 2.65 -14.89 12.03
N GLN A 196 2.38 -16.18 11.83
CA GLN A 196 2.84 -17.25 12.71
C GLN A 196 4.37 -17.34 12.76
N GLU A 197 5.05 -17.24 11.61
CA GLU A 197 6.52 -17.14 11.56
C GLU A 197 7.01 -15.97 12.43
N ASN A 198 6.38 -14.80 12.33
CA ASN A 198 6.73 -13.64 13.15
C ASN A 198 6.45 -13.86 14.64
N VAL A 199 5.35 -14.50 15.01
CA VAL A 199 5.02 -14.82 16.41
C VAL A 199 6.06 -15.77 16.99
N ASN A 200 6.39 -16.86 16.29
CA ASN A 200 7.40 -17.82 16.73
C ASN A 200 8.77 -17.15 16.93
N LEU A 201 9.18 -16.26 16.02
CA LEU A 201 10.41 -15.48 16.16
C LEU A 201 10.40 -14.56 17.40
N ILE A 202 9.26 -14.01 17.76
CA ILE A 202 9.11 -13.19 18.97
C ILE A 202 9.18 -14.09 20.22
N GLU A 203 8.49 -15.23 20.21
CA GLU A 203 8.49 -16.19 21.32
C GLU A 203 9.87 -16.77 21.59
N GLU A 204 10.61 -17.22 20.56
CA GLU A 204 11.99 -17.70 20.71
C GLU A 204 12.92 -16.64 21.30
N ARG A 205 12.70 -15.36 20.96
CA ARG A 205 13.46 -14.24 21.56
C ARG A 205 13.02 -13.97 22.99
N GLY A 206 11.71 -14.05 23.28
CA GLY A 206 11.14 -13.88 24.62
C GLY A 206 11.60 -14.97 25.59
N GLN A 207 11.70 -16.22 25.13
CA GLN A 207 12.21 -17.35 25.91
C GLN A 207 13.70 -17.17 26.28
N LYS A 208 14.51 -16.60 25.38
CA LYS A 208 15.92 -16.24 25.66
C LYS A 208 16.05 -15.14 26.72
N THR A 209 14.99 -14.39 27.01
CA THR A 209 14.99 -13.32 28.00
C THR A 209 14.44 -13.75 29.37
N GLY A 210 14.06 -15.03 29.55
CA GLY A 210 13.74 -15.60 30.86
C GLY A 210 12.57 -14.93 31.59
N LEU A 211 11.58 -14.41 30.86
CA LEU A 211 10.45 -13.69 31.43
C LEU A 211 9.31 -14.63 31.81
N ASN A 212 8.70 -14.37 32.95
CA ASN A 212 7.48 -15.05 33.35
C ASN A 212 6.27 -14.43 32.62
N VAL A 213 5.51 -15.23 31.87
CA VAL A 213 4.37 -14.78 31.04
C VAL A 213 3.16 -14.37 31.88
N GLU A 214 3.12 -14.75 33.16
CA GLU A 214 2.02 -14.40 34.08
C GLU A 214 2.21 -13.04 34.77
N ASP A 215 3.41 -12.46 34.75
CA ASP A 215 3.71 -11.21 35.46
C ASP A 215 3.73 -10.01 34.49
N ASN A 216 2.56 -9.38 34.34
CA ASN A 216 2.35 -8.25 33.43
C ASN A 216 3.37 -7.10 33.61
N LYS A 217 3.88 -6.88 34.84
CA LYS A 217 4.89 -5.83 35.09
C LYS A 217 6.26 -6.17 34.53
N GLN A 218 6.66 -7.44 34.55
CA GLN A 218 7.89 -7.89 33.92
C GLN A 218 7.79 -7.83 32.40
N ILE A 219 6.64 -8.19 31.85
CA ILE A 219 6.33 -8.06 30.43
C ILE A 219 6.39 -6.59 30.01
N ASP A 220 5.76 -5.68 30.75
CA ASP A 220 5.77 -4.24 30.44
C ASP A 220 7.19 -3.65 30.50
N ASN A 221 7.95 -3.97 31.54
CA ASN A 221 9.35 -3.53 31.66
C ASN A 221 10.23 -4.10 30.55
N TRP A 222 10.01 -5.36 30.13
CA TRP A 222 10.73 -5.95 29.01
C TRP A 222 10.30 -5.39 27.66
N LEU A 223 9.01 -5.10 27.47
CA LEU A 223 8.51 -4.42 26.28
C LEU A 223 9.08 -3.00 26.20
N GLU A 224 9.21 -2.29 27.33
CA GLU A 224 9.89 -1.00 27.41
C GLU A 224 11.39 -1.11 27.12
N GLN A 225 12.09 -2.12 27.66
CA GLN A 225 13.50 -2.37 27.34
C GLN A 225 13.69 -2.78 25.88
N SER A 226 12.77 -3.57 25.31
CA SER A 226 12.76 -3.97 23.90
C SER A 226 12.42 -2.80 22.97
N ARG A 227 11.58 -1.86 23.42
CA ARG A 227 11.31 -0.57 22.78
C ARG A 227 12.56 0.32 22.77
N GLN A 228 13.31 0.36 23.88
CA GLN A 228 14.60 1.06 23.97
C GLN A 228 15.70 0.38 23.14
N GLN A 229 15.62 -0.95 22.99
CA GLN A 229 16.62 -1.73 22.30
C GLN A 229 16.42 -1.85 20.78
N SER A 230 15.28 -1.39 20.25
CA SER A 230 14.85 -1.47 18.85
C SER A 230 14.60 -2.88 18.31
N THR A 231 14.15 -3.79 19.16
CA THR A 231 13.97 -5.21 18.81
C THR A 231 12.50 -5.64 18.85
N SER A 232 11.57 -4.68 18.91
CA SER A 232 10.14 -4.96 18.78
C SER A 232 9.80 -5.27 17.31
N SER A 233 9.10 -6.38 17.08
CA SER A 233 8.60 -6.72 15.74
C SER A 233 7.77 -5.56 15.17
N PRO A 234 7.90 -5.21 13.90
CA PRO A 234 7.22 -4.06 13.29
C PRO A 234 5.70 -4.18 13.35
N LEU A 235 5.23 -5.43 13.34
CA LEU A 235 3.83 -5.78 13.47
C LEU A 235 3.28 -5.42 14.86
N VAL A 236 4.09 -5.58 15.91
CA VAL A 236 3.71 -5.29 17.30
C VAL A 236 3.62 -3.78 17.53
N VAL A 237 4.62 -3.02 17.07
CA VAL A 237 4.62 -1.55 17.17
C VAL A 237 3.42 -0.95 16.44
N HIS A 238 3.11 -1.47 15.25
CA HIS A 238 1.95 -1.02 14.50
C HIS A 238 0.63 -1.50 15.12
N PHE A 239 0.52 -2.72 15.64
CA PHE A 239 -0.70 -3.19 16.31
C PHE A 239 -1.05 -2.30 17.51
N GLU A 240 -0.07 -1.91 18.34
CA GLU A 240 -0.29 -0.99 19.46
C GLU A 240 -0.71 0.42 18.98
N ARG A 241 -0.09 0.93 17.91
CA ARG A 241 -0.47 2.21 17.30
C ARG A 241 -1.88 2.16 16.71
N TYR A 242 -2.22 1.09 15.98
CA TYR A 242 -3.55 0.88 15.43
C TYR A 242 -4.61 0.75 16.53
N LYS A 243 -4.32 -0.01 17.59
CA LYS A 243 -5.18 -0.17 18.75
C LYS A 243 -5.44 1.18 19.43
N SER A 244 -4.38 1.97 19.70
CA SER A 244 -4.53 3.30 20.31
C SER A 244 -5.28 4.30 19.42
N LEU A 245 -5.09 4.25 18.09
CA LEU A 245 -5.88 5.05 17.15
C LEU A 245 -7.36 4.64 17.15
N ARG A 246 -7.66 3.34 17.19
CA ARG A 246 -9.04 2.82 17.27
C ARG A 246 -9.72 3.14 18.58
N GLU A 247 -9.00 3.05 19.69
CA GLU A 247 -9.49 3.47 21.01
C GLU A 247 -9.78 4.98 21.03
N ARG A 248 -8.90 5.78 20.42
CA ARG A 248 -9.11 7.22 20.26
C ARG A 248 -10.28 7.55 19.36
N GLU A 249 -10.46 6.85 18.24
CA GLU A 249 -11.63 6.97 17.37
C GLU A 249 -12.92 6.54 18.07
N ALA A 250 -12.90 5.44 18.82
CA ALA A 250 -14.04 4.97 19.61
C ALA A 250 -14.41 5.98 20.70
N PHE A 251 -13.41 6.55 21.38
CA PHE A 251 -13.59 7.62 22.36
C PHE A 251 -14.15 8.90 21.73
N LEU A 252 -13.63 9.32 20.58
CA LEU A 252 -14.16 10.47 19.84
C LEU A 252 -15.60 10.23 19.36
N ARG A 253 -15.94 8.99 18.97
CA ARG A 253 -17.32 8.61 18.66
C ARG A 253 -18.22 8.71 19.89
N GLN A 254 -17.76 8.27 21.06
CA GLN A 254 -18.49 8.41 22.32
C GLN A 254 -18.71 9.88 22.71
N ILE A 255 -17.70 10.74 22.55
CA ILE A 255 -17.83 12.20 22.76
C ILE A 255 -18.80 12.81 21.74
N SER A 256 -18.70 12.45 20.46
CA SER A 256 -19.60 12.96 19.42
C SER A 256 -21.06 12.54 19.62
N THR A 257 -21.30 11.42 20.34
CA THR A 257 -22.65 11.00 20.74
C THR A 257 -23.15 11.72 22.00
N LEU A 258 -22.25 12.18 22.87
CA LEU A 258 -22.59 13.01 24.04
C LEU A 258 -22.96 14.45 23.60
N ASP A 259 -22.26 15.02 22.62
CA ASP A 259 -22.49 16.39 22.12
C ASP A 259 -23.83 16.57 21.37
N ARG A 260 -24.47 15.48 20.92
CA ARG A 260 -25.80 15.57 20.28
C ARG A 260 -26.95 15.84 21.26
N THR A 261 -26.71 15.73 22.56
CA THR A 261 -27.74 15.95 23.58
C THR A 261 -27.67 17.34 24.22
N SER A 262 -26.67 18.17 23.87
CA SER A 262 -26.40 19.43 24.58
C SER A 262 -26.01 20.62 23.70
N LEU A 263 -26.40 20.67 22.41
CA LEU A 263 -26.17 21.85 21.57
C LEU A 263 -27.48 22.29 20.86
N PRO A 264 -27.88 23.56 20.99
CA PRO A 264 -29.10 24.11 20.38
C PRO A 264 -28.95 24.23 18.86
N ASP A 265 -30.07 24.06 18.15
CA ASP A 265 -30.18 24.07 16.69
C ASP A 265 -29.48 25.27 16.05
N LEU A 266 -28.32 25.03 15.43
CA LEU A 266 -27.67 25.99 14.53
C LEU A 266 -28.24 25.82 13.12
N ILE A 267 -29.32 26.57 12.91
CA ILE A 267 -29.79 27.24 11.68
C ILE A 267 -29.07 26.79 10.38
N ARG A 268 -29.81 26.06 9.53
CA ARG A 268 -29.52 25.96 8.09
C ARG A 268 -29.59 27.35 7.45
N PRO A 269 -28.60 27.79 6.67
CA PRO A 269 -28.83 28.90 5.75
C PRO A 269 -29.73 28.40 4.62
N GLU A 270 -30.88 29.07 4.47
CA GLU A 270 -31.72 28.94 3.29
C GLU A 270 -31.08 29.62 2.07
N ARG A 271 -31.25 28.96 0.93
CA ARG A 271 -30.99 29.35 -0.48
C ARG A 271 -29.59 29.07 -1.03
#